data_AF-A0A7C2DRW6-F1
#
_entry.id   AF-A0A7C2DRW6-F1
#
_cell.length_a   1.000
_cell.length_b   1.000
_cell.length_c   1.000
_cell.angle_alpha   90.00
_cell.angle_beta   90.00
_cell.angle_gamma   90.00
#
_symmetry.space_group_name_H-M   'P 1'
#
loop_
_entity.id
_entity.type
_entity.pdbx_description
1 polymer ?
#
loop_
_entity_poly.entity_id
_entity_poly.type
_entity_poly.pdbx_seq_one_letter_code
_entity_poly.pdbx_strand_id
1 'polypeptide(L)'
;MSGMSLAEIKSIAAETGDWIWGTTQGAFNERQTTAQIIVDAVIGMIPLVGDATAVRDLIAVLLRLSNEPQRREQVSEWVLLVVLLFALIPVVGGVIKGVGRLALRVGKNAADNSKLLTETIQFLNRIGRGNAVKWLKQLDVMKYQGELVGKFSDFCASIADTISGIIKSRTGQLLPDNMRGQLQRVQAGIMTLRELGKKMIPLALKELHAKLKVLQELVYQGEVHTLATGQRNLTREAEAVMLHNQVRAAIKAGKWPQNLLSGKLDTPEAQKQLAKWFDRHKIAEGWPDLLRKQVKLPGHGVVEYYNSLCTFSGKIAAWGPEQFAGQTIYRAFGPGGKLAGPSNAGGYFWGAGTIPQNAKAWREMAAVLDEWNANGLIVLVTFPPLARIRQEAELMQALKGWHGSIAEQFGDKIKNQFLEGGGKQVGMNDLPAALNAKITELGEAAKAGKLGSAEVMGVKIEVRKTGWTEVEGKYGYAREGEDLSQYALTRQLETDEIKPKTSNSTAVAATRAGNQGKQKEAAR
;
A
#
# COMPACT_ATOMS: atom_id res chain seq x y z
N MET A 1 4.05 -17.15 37.02
CA MET A 1 4.76 -15.95 37.49
C MET A 1 5.86 -15.65 36.48
N SER A 2 5.79 -14.48 35.87
CA SER A 2 6.90 -13.76 35.21
C SER A 2 6.38 -12.36 34.94
N GLY A 3 6.27 -11.59 36.04
CA GLY A 3 5.84 -10.20 36.01
C GLY A 3 6.92 -9.33 35.40
N MET A 4 6.48 -8.30 34.68
CA MET A 4 7.32 -7.20 34.25
C MET A 4 8.19 -6.76 35.42
N SER A 5 9.49 -6.75 35.22
CA SER A 5 10.42 -6.54 36.32
C SER A 5 10.25 -5.11 36.86
N LEU A 6 10.48 -4.95 38.16
CA LEU A 6 10.46 -3.64 38.80
C LEU A 6 11.49 -2.67 38.16
N ALA A 7 12.47 -3.20 37.44
CA ALA A 7 13.44 -2.47 36.65
C ALA A 7 12.86 -1.93 35.32
N GLU A 8 11.99 -2.67 34.63
CA GLU A 8 11.31 -2.23 33.39
C GLU A 8 10.20 -1.20 33.67
N ILE A 9 9.46 -1.37 34.77
CA ILE A 9 8.48 -0.34 35.22
C ILE A 9 9.21 0.93 35.66
N LYS A 10 10.38 0.78 36.31
CA LYS A 10 11.24 1.92 36.65
C LYS A 10 11.91 2.53 35.41
N SER A 11 12.26 1.78 34.36
CA SER A 11 12.88 2.36 33.17
C SER A 11 11.86 3.12 32.31
N ILE A 12 10.61 2.64 32.21
CA ILE A 12 9.53 3.35 31.51
C ILE A 12 9.11 4.60 32.30
N ALA A 13 9.03 4.50 33.63
CA ALA A 13 8.77 5.64 34.50
C ALA A 13 9.96 6.60 34.58
N ALA A 14 11.20 6.12 34.40
CA ALA A 14 12.41 6.95 34.32
C ALA A 14 12.58 7.57 32.94
N GLU A 15 12.28 6.92 31.81
CA GLU A 15 12.33 7.55 30.48
C GLU A 15 11.22 8.59 30.29
N THR A 16 10.00 8.31 30.79
CA THR A 16 8.90 9.27 30.81
C THR A 16 9.14 10.36 31.86
N GLY A 17 9.74 9.98 33.00
CA GLY A 17 10.11 10.87 34.09
C GLY A 17 11.28 11.79 33.74
N ASP A 18 12.28 11.34 32.97
CA ASP A 18 13.47 12.10 32.60
C ASP A 18 13.16 13.15 31.52
N TRP A 19 12.17 12.91 30.66
CA TRP A 19 11.64 13.94 29.75
C TRP A 19 10.78 14.99 30.47
N ILE A 20 9.94 14.54 31.41
CA ILE A 20 9.15 15.42 32.28
C ILE A 20 10.07 16.22 33.23
N TRP A 21 11.16 15.61 33.70
CA TRP A 21 12.14 16.19 34.62
C TRP A 21 13.12 17.14 33.92
N GLY A 22 13.48 16.86 32.67
CA GLY A 22 14.23 17.78 31.81
C GLY A 22 13.50 19.11 31.53
N THR A 23 12.17 19.12 31.65
CA THR A 23 11.34 20.32 31.50
C THR A 23 11.10 21.04 32.83
N THR A 24 11.03 20.30 33.96
CA THR A 24 10.93 20.90 35.31
C THR A 24 12.26 21.43 35.86
N GLN A 25 13.42 20.96 35.40
CA GLN A 25 14.71 21.63 35.68
C GLN A 25 14.89 22.93 34.88
N GLY A 26 14.07 23.16 33.86
CA GLY A 26 13.82 24.46 33.24
C GLY A 26 12.67 25.22 33.89
N ALA A 27 12.39 24.99 35.19
CA ALA A 27 11.33 25.66 35.93
C ALA A 27 11.39 27.18 35.69
N PHE A 28 10.35 27.71 35.04
CA PHE A 28 10.14 29.13 34.77
C PHE A 28 11.17 29.80 33.85
N ASN A 29 11.34 29.25 32.64
CA ASN A 29 11.72 30.11 31.54
C ASN A 29 10.61 31.15 31.32
N GLU A 30 10.93 32.45 31.34
CA GLU A 30 10.00 33.60 31.26
C GLU A 30 9.14 33.67 29.97
N ARG A 31 9.15 32.61 29.15
CA ARG A 31 8.47 32.51 27.85
C ARG A 31 7.56 31.28 27.69
N GLN A 32 7.35 30.47 28.74
CA GLN A 32 6.37 29.38 28.67
C GLN A 32 4.94 29.92 28.73
N THR A 33 4.16 29.63 27.70
CA THR A 33 2.75 30.06 27.60
C THR A 33 1.84 29.18 28.46
N THR A 34 0.72 29.70 28.96
CA THR A 34 -0.30 28.95 29.72
C THR A 34 -0.73 27.66 29.01
N ALA A 35 -0.74 27.66 27.67
CA ALA A 35 -1.04 26.50 26.85
C ALA A 35 -0.01 25.37 27.00
N GLN A 36 1.28 25.68 27.08
CA GLN A 36 2.35 24.69 27.26
C GLN A 36 2.28 24.03 28.63
N ILE A 37 2.06 24.83 29.69
CA ILE A 37 1.90 24.31 31.06
C ILE A 37 0.74 23.30 31.14
N ILE A 38 -0.38 23.62 30.50
CA ILE A 38 -1.55 22.73 30.48
C ILE A 38 -1.28 21.48 29.64
N VAL A 39 -0.66 21.61 28.46
CA VAL A 39 -0.32 20.48 27.60
C VAL A 39 0.62 19.50 28.31
N ASP A 40 1.69 20.01 28.92
CA ASP A 40 2.71 19.20 29.61
C ASP A 40 2.12 18.47 30.83
N ALA A 41 1.22 19.11 31.58
CA ALA A 41 0.55 18.49 32.71
C ALA A 41 -0.50 17.44 32.31
N VAL A 42 -1.20 17.64 31.19
CA VAL A 42 -2.32 16.77 30.76
C VAL A 42 -1.81 15.51 30.04
N ILE A 43 -0.71 15.60 29.29
CA ILE A 43 -0.14 14.45 28.55
C ILE A 43 0.23 13.29 29.49
N GLY A 44 0.76 13.57 30.69
CA GLY A 44 1.14 12.54 31.66
C GLY A 44 -0.02 11.92 32.46
N MET A 45 -1.20 12.56 32.47
CA MET A 45 -2.31 12.19 33.36
C MET A 45 -3.47 11.49 32.66
N ILE A 46 -3.52 11.48 31.32
CA ILE A 46 -4.59 10.80 30.57
C ILE A 46 -4.06 9.44 30.05
N PRO A 47 -4.35 8.31 30.73
CA PRO A 47 -3.85 6.98 30.35
C PRO A 47 -4.39 6.45 29.01
N LEU A 48 -5.27 7.21 28.33
CA LEU A 48 -6.00 6.80 27.12
C LEU A 48 -5.49 7.46 25.83
N VAL A 49 -4.56 8.41 25.88
CA VAL A 49 -4.09 9.10 24.68
C VAL A 49 -2.66 8.72 24.35
N GLY A 50 -2.51 7.74 23.45
CA GLY A 50 -1.22 7.36 22.87
C GLY A 50 -0.65 8.37 21.86
N ASP A 51 -1.31 9.51 21.64
CA ASP A 51 -0.89 10.53 20.65
C ASP A 51 -0.90 11.94 21.28
N ALA A 52 0.27 12.36 21.77
CA ALA A 52 0.50 13.68 22.37
C ALA A 52 0.11 14.84 21.41
N THR A 53 0.16 14.61 20.10
CA THR A 53 -0.24 15.60 19.09
C THR A 53 -1.73 15.87 19.12
N ALA A 54 -2.56 14.84 19.32
CA ALA A 54 -4.01 14.98 19.39
C ALA A 54 -4.46 15.76 20.64
N VAL A 55 -3.80 15.55 21.78
CA VAL A 55 -4.05 16.31 23.03
C VAL A 55 -3.71 17.77 22.84
N ARG A 56 -2.54 18.06 22.25
CA ARG A 56 -2.11 19.43 21.95
C ARG A 56 -3.11 20.17 21.06
N ASP A 57 -3.55 19.54 19.98
CA ASP A 57 -4.54 20.12 19.06
C ASP A 57 -5.87 20.42 19.79
N LEU A 58 -6.35 19.50 20.62
CA LEU A 58 -7.59 19.66 21.37
C LEU A 58 -7.51 20.80 22.40
N ILE A 59 -6.40 20.88 23.14
CA ILE A 59 -6.16 21.97 24.10
C ILE A 59 -6.10 23.32 23.38
N ALA A 60 -5.43 23.40 22.22
CA ALA A 60 -5.36 24.64 21.45
C ALA A 60 -6.76 25.13 21.03
N VAL A 61 -7.62 24.23 20.54
CA VAL A 61 -9.01 24.57 20.16
C VAL A 61 -9.84 24.94 21.39
N LEU A 62 -9.71 24.22 22.50
CA LEU A 62 -10.40 24.54 23.75
C LEU A 62 -10.01 25.92 24.29
N LEU A 63 -8.72 26.24 24.32
CA LEU A 63 -8.25 27.54 24.79
C LEU A 63 -8.74 28.67 23.89
N ARG A 64 -8.74 28.45 22.57
CA ARG A 64 -9.28 29.40 21.59
C ARG A 64 -10.77 29.64 21.81
N LEU A 65 -11.57 28.58 21.90
CA LEU A 65 -13.01 28.67 22.20
C LEU A 65 -13.29 29.25 23.59
N SER A 66 -12.42 28.99 24.55
CA SER A 66 -12.51 29.50 25.92
C SER A 66 -12.21 31.00 25.99
N ASN A 67 -11.29 31.52 25.19
CA ASN A 67 -10.94 32.93 25.19
C ASN A 67 -11.82 33.79 24.28
N GLU A 68 -12.58 33.18 23.35
CA GLU A 68 -13.34 33.90 22.33
C GLU A 68 -14.85 33.55 22.35
N PRO A 69 -15.68 34.27 23.13
CA PRO A 69 -17.09 33.96 23.31
C PRO A 69 -17.88 33.90 22.00
N GLN A 70 -17.60 34.82 21.07
CA GLN A 70 -18.26 34.90 19.76
C GLN A 70 -18.06 33.64 18.91
N ARG A 71 -16.92 32.96 19.04
CA ARG A 71 -16.63 31.72 18.30
C ARG A 71 -17.34 30.51 18.88
N ARG A 72 -17.76 30.55 20.15
CA ARG A 72 -18.51 29.45 20.79
C ARG A 72 -19.89 29.26 20.20
N GLU A 73 -20.46 30.30 19.60
CA GLU A 73 -21.78 30.25 18.98
C GLU A 73 -21.75 29.69 17.55
N GLN A 74 -20.57 29.63 16.93
CA GLN A 74 -20.39 29.21 15.54
C GLN A 74 -20.19 27.70 15.45
N VAL A 75 -21.16 26.99 14.87
CA VAL A 75 -21.11 25.53 14.73
C VAL A 75 -19.84 25.06 14.00
N SER A 76 -19.36 25.81 13.00
CA SER A 76 -18.14 25.49 12.23
C SER A 76 -16.89 25.31 13.09
N GLU A 77 -16.75 26.10 14.16
CA GLU A 77 -15.61 25.98 15.09
C GLU A 77 -15.69 24.70 15.93
N TRP A 78 -16.91 24.22 16.19
CA TRP A 78 -17.15 22.94 16.85
C TRP A 78 -17.01 21.74 15.91
N VAL A 79 -17.19 21.91 14.59
CA VAL A 79 -16.97 20.83 13.61
C VAL A 79 -15.49 20.40 13.63
N LEU A 80 -14.56 21.36 13.67
CA LEU A 80 -13.13 21.06 13.80
C LEU A 80 -12.83 20.32 15.12
N LEU A 81 -13.44 20.76 16.23
CA LEU A 81 -13.31 20.11 17.52
C LEU A 81 -13.81 18.65 17.48
N VAL A 82 -14.97 18.39 16.88
CA VAL A 82 -15.52 17.03 16.70
C VAL A 82 -14.58 16.15 15.88
N VAL A 83 -13.99 16.69 14.80
CA VAL A 83 -12.98 15.98 13.99
C VAL A 83 -11.75 15.60 14.83
N LEU A 84 -11.32 16.46 15.75
CA LEU A 84 -10.20 16.16 16.66
C LEU A 84 -10.60 15.14 17.74
N LEU A 85 -11.81 15.21 18.28
CA LEU A 85 -12.32 14.29 19.30
C LEU A 85 -12.39 12.84 18.80
N PHE A 86 -12.62 12.63 17.50
CA PHE A 86 -12.53 11.30 16.91
C PHE A 86 -11.15 10.65 17.15
N ALA A 87 -10.05 11.41 17.23
CA ALA A 87 -8.73 10.82 17.54
C ALA A 87 -8.65 10.14 18.91
N LEU A 88 -9.56 10.47 19.84
CA LEU A 88 -9.63 9.86 21.16
C LEU A 88 -10.36 8.50 21.17
N ILE A 89 -10.88 8.06 20.02
CA ILE A 89 -11.52 6.75 19.83
C ILE A 89 -10.49 5.79 19.22
N PRO A 90 -10.01 4.76 19.95
CA PRO A 90 -9.03 3.82 19.44
C PRO A 90 -9.48 3.13 18.14
N VAL A 91 -8.50 2.77 17.30
CA VAL A 91 -8.66 1.98 16.06
C VAL A 91 -9.40 2.71 14.93
N VAL A 92 -10.64 3.17 15.14
CA VAL A 92 -11.49 3.75 14.07
C VAL A 92 -11.39 5.27 14.01
N GLY A 93 -11.13 5.91 15.15
CA GLY A 93 -11.16 7.35 15.30
C GLY A 93 -10.17 8.15 14.45
N GLY A 94 -8.93 7.66 14.32
CA GLY A 94 -7.90 8.31 13.49
C GLY A 94 -8.28 8.39 12.00
N VAL A 95 -8.99 7.37 11.50
CA VAL A 95 -9.46 7.34 10.10
C VAL A 95 -10.60 8.32 9.90
N ILE A 96 -11.57 8.33 10.81
CA ILE A 96 -12.69 9.29 10.77
C ILE A 96 -12.17 10.72 10.89
N LYS A 97 -11.18 11.00 11.75
CA LYS A 97 -10.53 12.31 11.84
C LYS A 97 -9.97 12.75 10.49
N GLY A 98 -9.24 11.88 9.81
CA GLY A 98 -8.62 12.25 8.53
C GLY A 98 -9.65 12.44 7.41
N VAL A 99 -10.62 11.54 7.26
CA VAL A 99 -11.76 11.73 6.33
C VAL A 99 -12.54 12.99 6.69
N GLY A 100 -12.75 13.24 7.97
CA GLY A 100 -13.44 14.43 8.48
C GLY A 100 -12.72 15.72 8.10
N ARG A 101 -11.38 15.78 8.21
CA ARG A 101 -10.60 16.94 7.75
C ARG A 101 -10.76 17.22 6.26
N LEU A 102 -10.84 16.17 5.43
CA LEU A 102 -11.11 16.32 4.00
C LEU A 102 -12.55 16.83 3.80
N ALA A 103 -13.52 16.23 4.49
CA ALA A 103 -14.93 16.62 4.41
C ALA A 103 -15.18 18.09 4.79
N LEU A 104 -14.36 18.71 5.64
CA LEU A 104 -14.48 20.14 5.94
C LEU A 104 -14.38 21.03 4.69
N ARG A 105 -13.59 20.59 3.69
CA ARG A 105 -13.39 21.29 2.41
C ARG A 105 -14.57 21.14 1.43
N VAL A 106 -15.58 20.35 1.77
CA VAL A 106 -16.80 20.25 0.96
C VAL A 106 -17.48 21.61 0.91
N GLY A 107 -17.62 22.12 -0.32
CA GLY A 107 -18.23 23.40 -0.63
C GLY A 107 -19.43 23.27 -1.57
N LYS A 108 -19.84 24.38 -2.18
CA LYS A 108 -20.98 24.41 -3.12
C LYS A 108 -20.61 23.96 -4.54
N ASN A 109 -19.33 23.87 -4.88
CA ASN A 109 -18.86 23.51 -6.21
C ASN A 109 -18.75 21.98 -6.38
N ALA A 110 -19.57 21.41 -7.26
CA ALA A 110 -19.59 19.97 -7.53
C ALA A 110 -18.26 19.45 -8.10
N ALA A 111 -17.56 20.22 -8.94
CA ALA A 111 -16.28 19.81 -9.53
C ALA A 111 -15.17 19.71 -8.47
N ASP A 112 -15.13 20.63 -7.51
CA ASP A 112 -14.17 20.61 -6.41
C ASP A 112 -14.50 19.48 -5.43
N ASN A 113 -15.78 19.24 -5.17
CA ASN A 113 -16.22 18.12 -4.32
C ASN A 113 -15.90 16.75 -4.96
N SER A 114 -15.92 16.64 -6.29
CA SER A 114 -15.49 15.43 -7.01
C SER A 114 -13.99 15.16 -6.82
N LYS A 115 -13.14 16.18 -6.97
CA LYS A 115 -11.69 16.07 -6.67
C LYS A 115 -11.47 15.71 -5.20
N LEU A 116 -12.23 16.30 -4.29
CA LEU A 116 -12.16 16.03 -2.86
C LEU A 116 -12.57 14.58 -2.52
N LEU A 117 -13.55 14.02 -3.24
CA LEU A 117 -13.89 12.61 -3.14
C LEU A 117 -12.70 11.74 -3.56
N THR A 118 -12.03 12.05 -4.67
CA THR A 118 -10.81 11.35 -5.10
C THR A 118 -9.73 11.40 -4.03
N GLU A 119 -9.46 12.57 -3.45
CA GLU A 119 -8.50 12.71 -2.34
C GLU A 119 -8.91 11.89 -1.11
N THR A 120 -10.22 11.81 -0.81
CA THR A 120 -10.76 11.04 0.32
C THR A 120 -10.59 9.53 0.12
N ILE A 121 -10.84 9.05 -1.10
CA ILE A 121 -10.61 7.64 -1.44
C ILE A 121 -9.12 7.31 -1.41
N GLN A 122 -8.25 8.17 -1.93
CA GLN A 122 -6.79 8.00 -1.85
C GLN A 122 -6.29 7.96 -0.40
N PHE A 123 -6.79 8.84 0.46
CA PHE A 123 -6.48 8.84 1.89
C PHE A 123 -6.90 7.53 2.57
N LEU A 124 -8.12 7.05 2.30
CA LEU A 124 -8.64 5.79 2.84
C LEU A 124 -7.85 4.57 2.35
N ASN A 125 -7.43 4.57 1.08
CA ASN A 125 -6.58 3.53 0.50
C ASN A 125 -5.19 3.52 1.16
N ARG A 126 -4.57 4.69 1.39
CA ARG A 126 -3.26 4.83 2.07
C ARG A 126 -3.26 4.27 3.49
N ILE A 127 -4.40 4.33 4.19
CA ILE A 127 -4.54 3.82 5.57
C ILE A 127 -4.93 2.32 5.60
N GLY A 128 -5.04 1.66 4.44
CA GLY A 128 -5.27 0.22 4.37
C GLY A 128 -6.69 -0.23 4.74
N ARG A 129 -7.70 0.66 4.67
CA ARG A 129 -9.10 0.32 4.96
C ARG A 129 -9.75 -0.39 3.78
N GLY A 130 -9.45 -1.68 3.59
CA GLY A 130 -10.25 -2.61 2.78
C GLY A 130 -10.74 -2.03 1.45
N ASN A 131 -12.07 -1.96 1.26
CA ASN A 131 -12.73 -1.26 0.16
C ASN A 131 -13.13 0.16 0.63
N ALA A 132 -12.34 1.18 0.27
CA ALA A 132 -12.53 2.56 0.69
C ALA A 132 -13.90 3.13 0.30
N VAL A 133 -14.41 2.78 -0.88
CA VAL A 133 -15.73 3.20 -1.37
C VAL A 133 -16.84 2.62 -0.50
N LYS A 134 -16.78 1.32 -0.21
CA LYS A 134 -17.73 0.64 0.68
C LYS A 134 -17.66 1.19 2.10
N TRP A 135 -16.45 1.44 2.61
CA TRP A 135 -16.25 2.01 3.94
C TRP A 135 -16.85 3.41 4.03
N LEU A 136 -16.59 4.29 3.04
CA LEU A 136 -17.13 5.64 3.01
C LEU A 136 -18.66 5.64 2.92
N LYS A 137 -19.25 4.74 2.12
CA LYS A 137 -20.71 4.54 2.05
C LYS A 137 -21.33 4.11 3.38
N GLN A 138 -20.64 3.23 4.11
CA GLN A 138 -21.11 2.69 5.38
C GLN A 138 -20.78 3.59 6.58
N LEU A 139 -19.95 4.63 6.37
CA LEU A 139 -19.57 5.55 7.42
C LEU A 139 -20.81 6.31 7.92
N ASP A 140 -21.17 6.03 9.16
CA ASP A 140 -22.19 6.74 9.88
C ASP A 140 -21.61 7.31 11.18
N VAL A 141 -21.15 8.55 11.09
CA VAL A 141 -20.55 9.27 12.22
C VAL A 141 -21.55 9.56 13.34
N MET A 142 -22.86 9.53 13.06
CA MET A 142 -23.89 9.82 14.06
C MET A 142 -23.93 8.76 15.18
N LYS A 143 -23.50 7.53 14.88
CA LYS A 143 -23.39 6.43 15.86
C LYS A 143 -22.45 6.76 17.03
N TYR A 144 -21.49 7.66 16.82
CA TYR A 144 -20.51 8.04 17.83
C TYR A 144 -20.94 9.25 18.67
N GLN A 145 -22.15 9.80 18.48
CA GLN A 145 -22.58 11.02 19.16
C GLN A 145 -22.45 10.94 20.69
N GLY A 146 -22.98 9.87 21.31
CA GLY A 146 -22.90 9.69 22.76
C GLY A 146 -21.46 9.55 23.27
N GLU A 147 -20.64 8.77 22.54
CA GLU A 147 -19.23 8.57 22.88
C GLU A 147 -18.43 9.87 22.78
N LEU A 148 -18.66 10.70 21.76
CA LEU A 148 -17.99 11.98 21.57
C LEU A 148 -18.36 12.99 22.65
N VAL A 149 -19.64 13.08 23.02
CA VAL A 149 -20.10 13.95 24.13
C VAL A 149 -19.49 13.51 25.46
N GLY A 150 -19.43 12.20 25.70
CA GLY A 150 -18.77 11.62 26.88
C GLY A 150 -17.29 11.95 26.92
N LYS A 151 -16.53 11.60 25.86
CA LYS A 151 -15.09 11.85 25.77
C LYS A 151 -14.74 13.33 25.89
N PHE A 152 -15.53 14.22 25.30
CA PHE A 152 -15.33 15.66 25.46
C PHE A 152 -15.55 16.13 26.90
N SER A 153 -16.60 15.63 27.54
CA SER A 153 -16.92 15.97 28.93
C SER A 153 -15.83 15.51 29.89
N ASP A 154 -15.34 14.29 29.70
CA ASP A 154 -14.25 13.71 30.49
C ASP A 154 -12.93 14.45 30.27
N PHE A 155 -12.65 14.85 29.02
CA PHE A 155 -11.47 15.62 28.68
C PHE A 155 -11.49 17.02 29.32
N CYS A 156 -12.63 17.72 29.26
CA CYS A 156 -12.79 19.02 29.92
C CYS A 156 -12.67 18.90 31.44
N ALA A 157 -13.26 17.86 32.04
CA ALA A 157 -13.14 17.59 33.47
C ALA A 157 -11.68 17.33 33.87
N SER A 158 -10.97 16.51 33.10
CA SER A 158 -9.55 16.21 33.34
C SER A 158 -8.70 17.48 33.33
N ILE A 159 -8.89 18.38 32.35
CA ILE A 159 -8.14 19.64 32.32
C ILE A 159 -8.51 20.54 33.53
N ALA A 160 -9.79 20.63 33.88
CA ALA A 160 -10.24 21.44 35.01
C ALA A 160 -9.70 20.92 36.37
N ASP A 161 -9.64 19.60 36.53
CA ASP A 161 -9.11 18.93 37.71
C ASP A 161 -7.59 19.09 37.79
N THR A 162 -6.87 18.97 36.67
CA THR A 162 -5.42 19.25 36.59
C THR A 162 -5.12 20.69 36.96
N ILE A 163 -5.84 21.67 36.41
CA ILE A 163 -5.65 23.09 36.75
C ILE A 163 -5.92 23.33 38.24
N SER A 164 -6.99 22.73 38.78
CA SER A 164 -7.30 22.81 40.22
C SER A 164 -6.18 22.23 41.08
N GLY A 165 -5.63 21.08 40.68
CA GLY A 165 -4.52 20.43 41.35
C GLY A 165 -3.26 21.29 41.34
N ILE A 166 -2.93 21.91 40.20
CA ILE A 166 -1.81 22.84 40.07
C ILE A 166 -2.00 24.02 41.01
N ILE A 167 -3.14 24.71 40.97
CA ILE A 167 -3.41 25.89 41.81
C ILE A 167 -3.33 25.57 43.31
N LYS A 168 -3.83 24.39 43.72
CA LYS A 168 -3.85 23.96 45.13
C LYS A 168 -2.50 23.43 45.63
N SER A 169 -1.60 23.04 44.74
CA SER A 169 -0.29 22.49 45.09
C SER A 169 0.64 23.53 45.73
N ARG A 170 1.65 23.08 46.48
CA ARG A 170 2.68 23.97 47.08
C ARG A 170 3.41 24.81 46.03
N THR A 171 3.65 24.27 44.84
CA THR A 171 4.25 24.99 43.71
C THR A 171 3.27 25.99 43.08
N GLY A 172 1.97 25.67 43.05
CA GLY A 172 0.92 26.60 42.62
C GLY A 172 0.72 27.80 43.54
N GLN A 173 0.99 27.63 44.83
CA GLN A 173 0.96 28.72 45.81
C GLN A 173 2.05 29.76 45.58
N LEU A 174 3.15 29.36 44.92
CA LEU A 174 4.27 30.23 44.53
C LEU A 174 4.08 30.90 43.15
N LEU A 175 3.00 30.60 42.44
CA LEU A 175 2.71 31.24 41.14
C LEU A 175 2.33 32.71 41.33
N PRO A 176 2.82 33.62 40.44
CA PRO A 176 2.35 35.00 40.37
C PRO A 176 0.82 35.11 40.21
N ASP A 177 0.21 36.14 40.83
CA ASP A 177 -1.25 36.31 40.86
C ASP A 177 -1.88 36.41 39.46
N ASN A 178 -1.18 37.02 38.51
CA ASN A 178 -1.61 37.11 37.11
C ASN A 178 -1.70 35.71 36.44
N MET A 179 -0.75 34.81 36.69
CA MET A 179 -0.75 33.45 36.17
C MET A 179 -1.83 32.59 36.84
N ARG A 180 -2.00 32.74 38.16
CA ARG A 180 -3.08 32.08 38.90
C ARG A 180 -4.45 32.51 38.38
N GLY A 181 -4.66 33.81 38.17
CA GLY A 181 -5.88 34.35 37.60
C GLY A 181 -6.11 33.93 36.13
N GLN A 182 -5.05 33.71 35.35
CA GLN A 182 -5.17 33.13 34.01
C GLN A 182 -5.59 31.66 34.04
N LEU A 183 -4.98 30.84 34.91
CA LEU A 183 -5.35 29.43 35.07
C LEU A 183 -6.81 29.28 35.53
N GLN A 184 -7.26 30.10 36.48
CA GLN A 184 -8.65 30.13 36.93
C GLN A 184 -9.63 30.52 35.81
N ARG A 185 -9.28 31.52 34.98
CA ARG A 185 -10.09 31.90 33.81
C ARG A 185 -10.19 30.78 32.78
N VAL A 186 -9.07 30.11 32.50
CA VAL A 186 -9.05 28.96 31.59
C VAL A 186 -9.94 27.83 32.14
N GLN A 187 -9.82 27.50 33.43
CA GLN A 187 -10.64 26.50 34.08
C GLN A 187 -12.14 26.81 33.96
N ALA A 188 -12.54 28.03 34.30
CA ALA A 188 -13.94 28.47 34.22
C ALA A 188 -14.46 28.41 32.77
N GLY A 189 -13.64 28.84 31.80
CA GLY A 189 -14.00 28.77 30.40
C GLY A 189 -14.11 27.34 29.87
N ILE A 190 -13.25 26.42 30.28
CA ILE A 190 -13.34 24.98 29.94
C ILE A 190 -14.61 24.36 30.52
N MET A 191 -14.97 24.68 31.76
CA MET A 191 -16.23 24.22 32.35
C MET A 191 -17.46 24.78 31.62
N THR A 192 -17.39 26.02 31.16
CA THR A 192 -18.43 26.60 30.30
C THR A 192 -18.53 25.84 28.97
N LEU A 193 -17.40 25.51 28.35
CA LEU A 193 -17.36 24.74 27.11
C LEU A 193 -17.91 23.31 27.30
N ARG A 194 -17.64 22.67 28.45
CA ARG A 194 -18.20 21.35 28.79
C ARG A 194 -19.72 21.34 28.71
N GLU A 195 -20.37 22.33 29.31
CA GLU A 195 -21.83 22.45 29.28
C GLU A 195 -22.36 22.78 27.88
N LEU A 196 -21.71 23.71 27.17
CA LEU A 196 -22.05 24.02 25.78
C LEU A 196 -21.87 22.83 24.83
N GLY A 197 -20.87 21.98 25.09
CA GLY A 197 -20.57 20.80 24.27
C GLY A 197 -21.72 19.80 24.20
N LYS A 198 -22.55 19.70 25.25
CA LYS A 198 -23.76 18.86 25.24
C LYS A 198 -24.72 19.24 24.11
N LYS A 199 -24.77 20.53 23.74
CA LYS A 199 -25.58 21.05 22.64
C LYS A 199 -24.80 21.15 21.33
N MET A 200 -23.57 21.66 21.38
CA MET A 200 -22.82 22.02 20.17
C MET A 200 -22.17 20.81 19.49
N ILE A 201 -21.78 19.76 20.22
CA ILE A 201 -21.21 18.54 19.62
C ILE A 201 -22.24 17.83 18.72
N PRO A 202 -23.50 17.60 19.14
CA PRO A 202 -24.52 17.06 18.24
C PRO A 202 -24.75 17.90 16.97
N LEU A 203 -24.79 19.23 17.09
CA LEU A 203 -24.97 20.13 15.95
C LEU A 203 -23.78 20.06 14.97
N ALA A 204 -22.57 20.11 15.50
CA ALA A 204 -21.34 20.01 14.73
C ALA A 204 -21.17 18.64 14.07
N LEU A 205 -21.54 17.56 14.77
CA LEU A 205 -21.53 16.21 14.22
C LEU A 205 -22.54 16.06 13.10
N LYS A 206 -23.72 16.67 13.22
CA LYS A 206 -24.73 16.71 12.15
C LYS A 206 -24.21 17.46 10.92
N GLU A 207 -23.51 18.57 11.11
CA GLU A 207 -22.89 19.32 10.00
C GLU A 207 -21.76 18.52 9.33
N LEU A 208 -20.90 17.87 10.12
CA LEU A 208 -19.87 16.95 9.60
C LEU A 208 -20.52 15.82 8.80
N HIS A 209 -21.60 15.23 9.34
CA HIS A 209 -22.35 14.17 8.67
C HIS A 209 -22.95 14.65 7.34
N ALA A 210 -23.51 15.86 7.28
CA ALA A 210 -24.01 16.43 6.04
C ALA A 210 -22.91 16.62 4.99
N LYS A 211 -21.72 17.09 5.39
CA LYS A 211 -20.56 17.19 4.49
C LYS A 211 -20.11 15.81 3.99
N LEU A 212 -20.10 14.80 4.87
CA LEU A 212 -19.80 13.42 4.48
C LEU A 212 -20.87 12.84 3.54
N LYS A 213 -22.15 13.21 3.72
CA LYS A 213 -23.25 12.81 2.84
C LYS A 213 -23.06 13.30 1.41
N VAL A 214 -22.59 14.54 1.22
CA VAL A 214 -22.24 15.05 -0.12
C VAL A 214 -21.18 14.16 -0.79
N LEU A 215 -20.14 13.77 -0.05
CA LEU A 215 -19.12 12.85 -0.58
C LEU A 215 -19.70 11.45 -0.86
N GLN A 216 -20.59 10.95 -0.01
CA GLN A 216 -21.29 9.67 -0.23
C GLN A 216 -22.21 9.72 -1.45
N GLU A 217 -22.93 10.81 -1.67
CA GLU A 217 -23.82 11.01 -2.81
C GLU A 217 -23.06 11.10 -4.13
N LEU A 218 -21.88 11.73 -4.15
CA LEU A 218 -21.01 11.74 -5.33
C LEU A 218 -20.52 10.34 -5.71
N VAL A 219 -20.30 9.46 -4.72
CA VAL A 219 -20.03 8.05 -4.99
C VAL A 219 -21.23 7.39 -5.69
N TYR A 220 -22.47 7.69 -5.25
CA TYR A 220 -23.68 7.18 -5.89
C TYR A 220 -23.93 7.78 -7.28
N GLN A 221 -23.69 9.07 -7.49
CA GLN A 221 -23.86 9.72 -8.80
C GLN A 221 -22.82 9.25 -9.82
N GLY A 222 -21.59 8.98 -9.38
CA GLY A 222 -20.60 8.28 -10.21
C GLY A 222 -21.10 6.90 -10.65
N GLU A 223 -21.78 6.16 -9.77
CA GLU A 223 -22.43 4.87 -10.11
C GLU A 223 -23.69 5.05 -10.97
N VAL A 224 -24.51 6.07 -10.76
CA VAL A 224 -25.76 6.30 -11.52
C VAL A 224 -25.47 6.84 -12.91
N HIS A 225 -24.46 7.70 -13.12
CA HIS A 225 -24.03 8.08 -14.47
C HIS A 225 -23.45 6.90 -15.26
N THR A 226 -22.90 5.88 -14.58
CA THR A 226 -22.58 4.59 -15.22
C THR A 226 -23.79 3.69 -15.46
N LEU A 227 -24.98 4.01 -14.95
CA LEU A 227 -26.21 3.20 -15.05
C LEU A 227 -27.37 3.89 -15.82
N ALA A 228 -27.34 5.21 -16.03
CA ALA A 228 -28.50 6.00 -16.48
C ALA A 228 -28.66 6.20 -18.00
N THR A 229 -27.85 5.58 -18.85
CA THR A 229 -28.17 5.44 -20.29
C THR A 229 -28.93 4.13 -20.51
N GLY A 230 -30.25 4.19 -20.29
CA GLY A 230 -31.20 3.07 -20.26
C GLY A 230 -31.44 2.31 -21.58
N GLN A 231 -30.41 1.99 -22.35
CA GLN A 231 -30.47 0.91 -23.33
C GLN A 231 -29.94 -0.38 -22.69
N ARG A 232 -30.77 -1.43 -22.72
CA ARG A 232 -30.30 -2.82 -22.59
C ARG A 232 -29.37 -3.12 -23.76
N ASN A 233 -28.10 -2.80 -23.60
CA ASN A 233 -27.03 -3.48 -24.27
C ASN A 233 -26.09 -3.98 -23.16
N LEU A 234 -25.83 -5.29 -23.14
CA LEU A 234 -24.63 -5.83 -22.53
C LEU A 234 -23.43 -5.22 -23.27
N THR A 235 -23.06 -3.99 -22.94
CA THR A 235 -21.83 -3.35 -23.43
C THR A 235 -20.68 -3.72 -22.52
N ARG A 236 -19.49 -3.86 -23.13
CA ARG A 236 -18.15 -4.19 -22.59
C ARG A 236 -17.72 -3.52 -21.27
N GLU A 237 -18.55 -2.67 -20.67
CA GLU A 237 -18.25 -1.86 -19.50
C GLU A 237 -18.59 -2.57 -18.17
N ALA A 238 -19.56 -3.49 -18.16
CA ALA A 238 -19.81 -4.38 -17.01
C ALA A 238 -18.67 -5.41 -16.84
N GLU A 239 -18.09 -5.87 -17.95
CA GLU A 239 -16.83 -6.64 -17.94
C GLU A 239 -15.66 -5.78 -17.43
N ALA A 240 -15.61 -4.49 -17.78
CA ALA A 240 -14.55 -3.57 -17.35
C ALA A 240 -14.58 -3.22 -15.84
N VAL A 241 -15.77 -3.17 -15.22
CA VAL A 241 -15.89 -3.01 -13.76
C VAL A 241 -15.53 -4.30 -13.02
N MET A 242 -15.87 -5.47 -13.58
CA MET A 242 -15.39 -6.75 -13.06
C MET A 242 -13.86 -6.87 -13.15
N LEU A 243 -13.25 -6.46 -14.27
CA LEU A 243 -11.81 -6.40 -14.43
C LEU A 243 -11.14 -5.47 -13.41
N HIS A 244 -11.72 -4.30 -13.10
CA HIS A 244 -11.17 -3.39 -12.07
C HIS A 244 -11.12 -4.04 -10.67
N ASN A 245 -12.22 -4.68 -10.24
CA ASN A 245 -12.26 -5.39 -8.97
C ASN A 245 -11.35 -6.63 -8.98
N GLN A 246 -11.26 -7.33 -10.11
CA GLN A 246 -10.40 -8.50 -10.28
C GLN A 246 -8.92 -8.11 -10.24
N VAL A 247 -8.50 -7.03 -10.90
CA VAL A 247 -7.12 -6.53 -10.88
C VAL A 247 -6.72 -6.12 -9.46
N ARG A 248 -7.55 -5.34 -8.76
CA ARG A 248 -7.27 -4.96 -7.36
C ARG A 248 -7.28 -6.16 -6.42
N ALA A 249 -8.20 -7.12 -6.61
CA ALA A 249 -8.22 -8.36 -5.84
C ALA A 249 -7.00 -9.24 -6.13
N ALA A 250 -6.55 -9.32 -7.39
CA ALA A 250 -5.38 -10.07 -7.81
C ALA A 250 -4.09 -9.49 -7.24
N ILE A 251 -3.95 -8.16 -7.19
CA ILE A 251 -2.80 -7.50 -6.54
C ILE A 251 -2.80 -7.78 -5.02
N LYS A 252 -3.96 -7.70 -4.35
CA LYS A 252 -4.06 -7.96 -2.90
C LYS A 252 -3.87 -9.44 -2.54
N ALA A 253 -4.50 -10.34 -3.28
CA ALA A 253 -4.35 -11.78 -3.11
C ALA A 253 -2.95 -12.23 -3.54
N GLY A 254 -2.39 -11.52 -4.51
CA GLY A 254 -1.01 -11.61 -4.88
C GLY A 254 -0.64 -12.97 -5.42
N LYS A 255 -1.44 -13.44 -6.38
CA LYS A 255 -1.51 -14.82 -6.86
C LYS A 255 -0.18 -15.33 -7.44
N TRP A 256 0.61 -14.44 -8.04
CA TRP A 256 1.94 -14.74 -8.58
C TRP A 256 2.94 -13.67 -8.14
N PRO A 257 3.30 -13.62 -6.83
CA PRO A 257 4.18 -12.59 -6.31
C PRO A 257 5.56 -12.68 -6.95
N GLN A 258 6.20 -11.53 -7.13
CA GLN A 258 7.61 -11.46 -7.49
C GLN A 258 8.46 -12.10 -6.38
N ASN A 259 9.49 -12.86 -6.75
CA ASN A 259 10.51 -13.31 -5.81
C ASN A 259 11.40 -12.12 -5.40
N LEU A 260 10.96 -11.37 -4.39
CA LEU A 260 11.62 -10.17 -3.91
C LEU A 260 12.73 -10.51 -2.93
N LEU A 261 13.97 -10.24 -3.33
CA LEU A 261 15.13 -10.29 -2.44
C LEU A 261 15.94 -9.01 -2.57
N SER A 262 16.18 -8.36 -1.44
CA SER A 262 16.98 -7.14 -1.32
C SER A 262 18.10 -7.34 -0.30
N GLY A 263 19.13 -6.49 -0.36
CA GLY A 263 20.23 -6.49 0.60
C GLY A 263 21.30 -7.54 0.34
N LYS A 264 22.12 -7.80 1.37
CA LYS A 264 23.30 -8.68 1.32
C LYS A 264 22.90 -10.16 1.32
N LEU A 265 23.57 -10.96 0.49
CA LEU A 265 23.29 -12.39 0.29
C LEU A 265 23.81 -13.28 1.43
N ASP A 266 24.65 -12.70 2.27
CA ASP A 266 25.40 -13.33 3.36
C ASP A 266 24.57 -13.48 4.65
N THR A 267 23.36 -12.94 4.69
CA THR A 267 22.45 -13.15 5.83
C THR A 267 21.83 -14.56 5.79
N PRO A 268 21.71 -15.25 6.93
CA PRO A 268 21.07 -16.57 7.01
C PRO A 268 19.64 -16.60 6.44
N GLU A 269 18.90 -15.50 6.62
CA GLU A 269 17.53 -15.33 6.13
C GLU A 269 17.48 -15.28 4.60
N ALA A 270 18.38 -14.51 3.97
CA ALA A 270 18.47 -14.42 2.52
C ALA A 270 18.88 -15.77 1.91
N GLN A 271 19.84 -16.47 2.52
CA GLN A 271 20.25 -17.81 2.06
C GLN A 271 19.10 -18.82 2.15
N LYS A 272 18.33 -18.79 3.25
CA LYS A 272 17.17 -19.67 3.42
C LYS A 272 16.05 -19.36 2.44
N GLN A 273 15.82 -18.08 2.10
CA GLN A 273 14.84 -17.70 1.07
C GLN A 273 15.28 -18.14 -0.33
N LEU A 274 16.54 -17.90 -0.69
CA LEU A 274 17.10 -18.30 -1.98
C LEU A 274 17.00 -19.81 -2.21
N ALA A 275 17.36 -20.61 -1.21
CA ALA A 275 17.29 -22.07 -1.29
C ALA A 275 15.86 -22.59 -1.52
N LYS A 276 14.82 -21.83 -1.16
CA LYS A 276 13.42 -22.17 -1.47
C LYS A 276 13.05 -21.90 -2.91
N TRP A 277 13.67 -20.91 -3.54
CA TRP A 277 13.33 -20.49 -4.89
C TRP A 277 14.12 -21.24 -5.95
N PHE A 278 15.45 -21.36 -5.83
CA PHE A 278 16.25 -22.02 -6.86
C PHE A 278 17.57 -22.57 -6.33
N ASP A 279 18.14 -23.52 -7.07
CA ASP A 279 19.43 -24.13 -6.74
C ASP A 279 20.60 -23.26 -7.23
N ARG A 280 21.15 -22.44 -6.32
CA ARG A 280 22.25 -21.53 -6.64
C ARG A 280 23.52 -22.26 -7.13
N HIS A 281 23.76 -23.51 -6.74
CA HIS A 281 24.98 -24.24 -7.11
C HIS A 281 25.09 -24.43 -8.63
N LYS A 282 23.95 -24.50 -9.33
CA LYS A 282 23.91 -24.59 -10.80
C LYS A 282 24.51 -23.39 -11.53
N ILE A 283 24.60 -22.23 -10.88
CA ILE A 283 25.27 -21.06 -11.50
C ILE A 283 26.75 -21.39 -11.76
N ALA A 284 27.42 -22.04 -10.81
CA ALA A 284 28.81 -22.48 -10.99
C ALA A 284 28.96 -23.56 -12.07
N GLU A 285 27.90 -24.32 -12.34
CA GLU A 285 27.81 -25.28 -13.45
C GLU A 285 27.47 -24.63 -14.80
N GLY A 286 27.35 -23.30 -14.86
CA GLY A 286 27.13 -22.52 -16.09
C GLY A 286 25.67 -22.15 -16.37
N TRP A 287 24.75 -22.31 -15.41
CA TRP A 287 23.42 -21.72 -15.52
C TRP A 287 23.48 -20.20 -15.37
N PRO A 288 22.52 -19.45 -15.97
CA PRO A 288 22.50 -18.00 -15.88
C PRO A 288 22.47 -17.48 -14.44
N ASP A 289 23.19 -16.39 -14.16
CA ASP A 289 23.17 -15.78 -12.83
C ASP A 289 21.93 -14.88 -12.66
N LEU A 290 20.95 -15.35 -11.87
CA LEU A 290 19.74 -14.59 -11.52
C LEU A 290 20.01 -13.45 -10.54
N LEU A 291 21.17 -13.43 -9.88
CA LEU A 291 21.57 -12.46 -8.86
C LEU A 291 22.54 -11.39 -9.40
N ARG A 292 22.79 -11.37 -10.70
CA ARG A 292 23.80 -10.49 -11.33
C ARG A 292 23.57 -8.98 -11.18
N LYS A 293 22.32 -8.54 -11.04
CA LYS A 293 21.96 -7.11 -11.10
C LYS A 293 20.77 -6.81 -10.20
N GLN A 294 20.95 -5.84 -9.31
CA GLN A 294 19.85 -5.24 -8.57
C GLN A 294 19.32 -3.99 -9.31
N VAL A 295 18.01 -3.77 -9.22
CA VAL A 295 17.32 -2.60 -9.78
C VAL A 295 16.21 -2.16 -8.85
N LYS A 296 15.84 -0.88 -8.95
CA LYS A 296 14.59 -0.38 -8.36
C LYS A 296 13.43 -0.88 -9.20
N LEU A 297 12.50 -1.59 -8.56
CA LEU A 297 11.30 -2.08 -9.23
C LEU A 297 10.17 -1.05 -9.12
N PRO A 298 9.35 -0.89 -10.17
CA PRO A 298 8.15 -0.05 -10.08
C PRO A 298 7.28 -0.49 -8.91
N GLY A 299 6.90 0.45 -8.06
CA GLY A 299 6.04 0.18 -6.92
C GLY A 299 6.71 -0.32 -5.66
N HIS A 300 8.04 -0.51 -5.63
CA HIS A 300 8.77 -1.00 -4.45
C HIS A 300 9.67 0.06 -3.79
N GLY A 301 9.38 1.34 -4.03
CA GLY A 301 10.08 2.47 -3.41
C GLY A 301 11.54 2.60 -3.85
N VAL A 302 12.44 2.86 -2.89
CA VAL A 302 13.88 3.10 -3.15
C VAL A 302 14.73 1.83 -3.01
N VAL A 303 14.12 0.71 -2.59
CA VAL A 303 14.81 -0.55 -2.35
C VAL A 303 15.16 -1.20 -3.69
N GLU A 304 16.37 -1.75 -3.78
CA GLU A 304 16.84 -2.46 -4.95
C GLU A 304 16.68 -3.98 -4.77
N TYR A 305 16.25 -4.64 -5.84
CA TYR A 305 15.96 -6.08 -5.87
C TYR A 305 16.61 -6.73 -7.08
N TYR A 306 16.93 -8.03 -6.99
CA TYR A 306 17.55 -8.79 -8.07
C TYR A 306 16.61 -8.93 -9.28
N ASN A 307 16.88 -8.17 -10.34
CA ASN A 307 15.98 -7.99 -11.49
C ASN A 307 15.54 -9.32 -12.10
N SER A 308 16.49 -10.19 -12.45
CA SER A 308 16.20 -11.45 -13.10
C SER A 308 15.47 -12.44 -12.19
N LEU A 309 15.67 -12.34 -10.87
CA LEU A 309 14.97 -13.18 -9.90
C LEU A 309 13.50 -12.75 -9.76
N CYS A 310 13.25 -11.44 -9.75
CA CYS A 310 11.91 -10.87 -9.57
C CYS A 310 10.95 -11.11 -10.74
N THR A 311 11.45 -11.51 -11.92
CA THR A 311 10.57 -11.92 -13.02
C THR A 311 9.89 -13.26 -12.74
N PHE A 312 10.40 -14.06 -11.80
CA PHE A 312 9.83 -15.35 -11.41
C PHE A 312 8.98 -15.27 -10.15
N SER A 313 7.94 -16.11 -10.10
CA SER A 313 7.10 -16.32 -8.92
C SER A 313 7.27 -17.73 -8.39
N GLY A 314 7.69 -17.86 -7.13
CA GLY A 314 7.82 -19.14 -6.44
C GLY A 314 9.05 -19.93 -6.89
N LYS A 315 8.90 -21.26 -6.98
CA LYS A 315 10.01 -22.18 -7.27
C LYS A 315 10.42 -22.10 -8.75
N ILE A 316 11.74 -22.08 -8.96
CA ILE A 316 12.41 -22.02 -10.25
C ILE A 316 13.21 -23.32 -10.42
N ALA A 317 13.03 -23.98 -11.55
CA ALA A 317 13.71 -25.22 -11.90
C ALA A 317 14.85 -24.96 -12.87
N ALA A 318 15.98 -25.63 -12.67
CA ALA A 318 17.06 -25.66 -13.65
C ALA A 318 16.65 -26.54 -14.83
N TRP A 319 16.66 -25.98 -16.04
CA TRP A 319 16.52 -26.70 -17.30
C TRP A 319 17.88 -26.89 -17.94
N GLY A 320 18.19 -28.13 -18.32
CA GLY A 320 19.28 -28.52 -19.19
C GLY A 320 18.78 -29.01 -20.55
N PRO A 321 19.69 -29.52 -21.40
CA PRO A 321 19.37 -30.02 -22.75
C PRO A 321 18.20 -31.01 -22.80
N GLU A 322 18.05 -31.84 -21.77
CA GLU A 322 16.98 -32.84 -21.64
C GLU A 322 15.59 -32.20 -21.60
N GLN A 323 15.44 -31.07 -20.90
CA GLN A 323 14.17 -30.37 -20.80
C GLN A 323 13.86 -29.55 -22.06
N PHE A 324 14.89 -29.07 -22.76
CA PHE A 324 14.70 -28.35 -24.02
C PHE A 324 14.38 -29.28 -25.20
N ALA A 325 14.80 -30.55 -25.15
CA ALA A 325 14.60 -31.51 -26.23
C ALA A 325 13.13 -31.60 -26.68
N GLY A 326 12.87 -31.32 -27.96
CA GLY A 326 11.53 -31.35 -28.55
C GLY A 326 10.59 -30.23 -28.07
N GLN A 327 11.03 -29.33 -27.19
CA GLN A 327 10.23 -28.20 -26.74
C GLN A 327 10.27 -27.07 -27.75
N THR A 328 9.21 -26.26 -27.71
CA THR A 328 9.17 -24.97 -28.41
C THR A 328 9.15 -23.85 -27.39
N ILE A 329 10.12 -22.94 -27.51
CA ILE A 329 10.10 -21.66 -26.79
C ILE A 329 9.67 -20.57 -27.76
N TYR A 330 9.10 -19.50 -27.22
CA TYR A 330 8.57 -18.43 -28.04
C TYR A 330 8.86 -17.06 -27.46
N ARG A 331 8.86 -16.06 -28.34
CA ARG A 331 8.98 -14.65 -27.95
C ARG A 331 8.18 -13.77 -28.90
N ALA A 332 7.28 -12.98 -28.33
CA ALA A 332 6.60 -11.94 -29.07
C ALA A 332 7.51 -10.71 -29.22
N PHE A 333 7.46 -10.06 -30.38
CA PHE A 333 8.25 -8.86 -30.71
C PHE A 333 7.55 -8.04 -31.81
N GLY A 334 8.08 -6.87 -32.15
CA GLY A 334 7.48 -6.02 -33.18
C GLY A 334 8.24 -4.72 -33.47
N PRO A 335 7.83 -3.97 -34.50
CA PRO A 335 8.46 -2.70 -34.90
C PRO A 335 8.17 -1.52 -33.95
N GLY A 336 7.38 -1.74 -32.89
CA GLY A 336 6.88 -0.70 -32.00
C GLY A 336 5.44 -0.31 -32.34
N GLY A 337 4.84 0.51 -31.49
CA GLY A 337 3.44 0.92 -31.58
C GLY A 337 3.19 2.23 -30.87
N LYS A 338 1.98 2.43 -30.37
CA LYS A 338 1.60 3.71 -29.74
C LYS A 338 2.24 3.89 -28.37
N LEU A 339 2.43 2.80 -27.63
CA LEU A 339 2.88 2.80 -26.24
C LEU A 339 4.29 2.21 -26.06
N ALA A 340 4.78 1.43 -27.02
CA ALA A 340 6.11 0.81 -26.99
C ALA A 340 6.99 1.15 -28.20
N GLY A 341 8.30 1.20 -27.96
CA GLY A 341 9.31 1.21 -29.02
C GLY A 341 9.49 -0.17 -29.69
N PRO A 342 10.37 -0.28 -30.71
CA PRO A 342 10.68 -1.55 -31.35
C PRO A 342 11.30 -2.54 -30.36
N SER A 343 10.96 -3.82 -30.52
CA SER A 343 11.46 -4.93 -29.70
C SER A 343 12.10 -6.02 -30.56
N ASN A 344 13.00 -6.80 -29.97
CA ASN A 344 13.82 -7.76 -30.70
C ASN A 344 13.30 -9.20 -30.54
N ALA A 345 13.48 -9.99 -31.60
CA ALA A 345 13.12 -11.41 -31.63
C ALA A 345 13.97 -12.27 -30.68
N GLY A 346 15.17 -11.81 -30.31
CA GLY A 346 16.06 -12.48 -29.34
C GLY A 346 16.13 -11.78 -27.99
N GLY A 347 16.67 -12.49 -27.00
CA GLY A 347 17.06 -11.96 -25.69
C GLY A 347 16.96 -13.00 -24.57
N TYR A 348 16.96 -12.53 -23.33
CA TYR A 348 17.16 -13.40 -22.15
C TYR A 348 15.93 -14.24 -21.75
N PHE A 349 14.73 -13.66 -21.78
CA PHE A 349 13.50 -14.33 -21.36
C PHE A 349 12.70 -14.82 -22.57
N TRP A 350 12.22 -16.06 -22.47
CA TRP A 350 11.40 -16.74 -23.46
C TRP A 350 10.17 -17.35 -22.81
N GLY A 351 9.03 -17.31 -23.49
CA GLY A 351 7.87 -18.08 -23.11
C GLY A 351 8.10 -19.57 -23.33
N ALA A 352 7.65 -20.39 -22.39
CA ALA A 352 7.74 -21.85 -22.45
C ALA A 352 6.35 -22.47 -22.33
N GLY A 353 6.11 -23.60 -23.02
CA GLY A 353 4.82 -24.29 -22.99
C GLY A 353 3.78 -23.68 -23.93
N THR A 354 2.54 -23.51 -23.45
CA THR A 354 1.41 -23.12 -24.30
C THR A 354 1.63 -21.76 -24.95
N ILE A 355 1.68 -21.74 -26.29
CA ILE A 355 1.79 -20.52 -27.08
C ILE A 355 0.46 -19.75 -26.97
N PRO A 356 0.49 -18.44 -26.63
CA PRO A 356 -0.71 -17.64 -26.49
C PRO A 356 -1.51 -17.58 -27.80
N GLN A 357 -2.82 -17.76 -27.71
CA GLN A 357 -3.71 -17.75 -28.87
C GLN A 357 -4.29 -16.36 -29.18
N ASN A 358 -4.22 -15.43 -28.22
CA ASN A 358 -4.75 -14.08 -28.35
C ASN A 358 -3.98 -13.08 -27.48
N ALA A 359 -4.22 -11.78 -27.72
CA ALA A 359 -3.57 -10.68 -26.99
C ALA A 359 -3.76 -10.79 -25.47
N LYS A 360 -4.97 -11.13 -25.01
CA LYS A 360 -5.29 -11.27 -23.58
C LYS A 360 -4.42 -12.33 -22.92
N ALA A 361 -4.42 -13.54 -23.49
CA ALA A 361 -3.64 -14.67 -23.01
C ALA A 361 -2.14 -14.35 -22.94
N TRP A 362 -1.63 -13.63 -23.94
CA TRP A 362 -0.25 -13.19 -23.94
C TRP A 362 0.03 -12.13 -22.88
N ARG A 363 -0.73 -11.02 -22.87
CA ARG A 363 -0.52 -9.91 -21.94
C ARG A 363 -0.64 -10.35 -20.49
N GLU A 364 -1.72 -11.05 -20.15
CA GLU A 364 -2.00 -11.43 -18.77
C GLU A 364 -1.04 -12.52 -18.29
N MET A 365 -0.89 -13.62 -19.03
CA MET A 365 -0.09 -14.76 -18.56
C MET A 365 1.41 -14.53 -18.72
N ALA A 366 1.84 -13.88 -19.81
CA ALA A 366 3.26 -13.58 -20.02
C ALA A 366 3.71 -12.29 -19.33
N ALA A 367 2.78 -11.55 -18.71
CA ALA A 367 3.00 -10.29 -18.01
C ALA A 367 3.85 -9.27 -18.80
N VAL A 368 3.68 -9.23 -20.12
CA VAL A 368 4.43 -8.30 -20.98
C VAL A 368 3.71 -6.96 -21.00
N LEU A 369 4.33 -5.94 -20.40
CA LEU A 369 3.78 -4.58 -20.34
C LEU A 369 3.70 -3.91 -21.71
N ASP A 370 2.76 -2.98 -21.86
CA ASP A 370 2.51 -2.28 -23.12
C ASP A 370 3.68 -1.38 -23.49
N GLU A 371 4.37 -0.82 -22.50
CA GLU A 371 5.58 -0.01 -22.68
C GLU A 371 6.82 -0.82 -23.13
N TRP A 372 6.77 -2.15 -23.06
CA TRP A 372 7.86 -3.03 -23.48
C TRP A 372 7.72 -3.53 -24.91
N ASN A 373 6.48 -3.78 -25.35
CA ASN A 373 6.22 -4.41 -26.63
C ASN A 373 4.82 -4.08 -27.13
N ALA A 374 4.73 -3.55 -28.34
CA ALA A 374 3.46 -3.22 -28.99
C ALA A 374 2.80 -4.39 -29.75
N ASN A 375 3.46 -5.56 -29.79
CA ASN A 375 3.11 -6.74 -30.58
C ASN A 375 3.22 -6.53 -32.11
N GLY A 376 3.12 -7.64 -32.85
CA GLY A 376 3.03 -7.69 -34.30
C GLY A 376 3.55 -9.02 -34.85
N LEU A 377 4.50 -9.62 -34.15
CA LEU A 377 5.23 -10.81 -34.58
C LEU A 377 5.51 -11.73 -33.39
N ILE A 378 5.64 -13.02 -33.68
CA ILE A 378 6.11 -14.03 -32.73
C ILE A 378 7.16 -14.88 -33.41
N VAL A 379 8.29 -15.07 -32.72
CA VAL A 379 9.27 -16.07 -33.10
C VAL A 379 9.04 -17.33 -32.27
N LEU A 380 9.04 -18.47 -32.94
CA LEU A 380 8.98 -19.80 -32.37
C LEU A 380 10.33 -20.48 -32.63
N VAL A 381 10.91 -21.05 -31.58
CA VAL A 381 12.18 -21.79 -31.64
C VAL A 381 11.91 -23.19 -31.12
N THR A 382 11.87 -24.16 -32.04
CA THR A 382 11.61 -25.57 -31.74
C THR A 382 12.91 -26.35 -31.76
N PHE A 383 13.28 -26.90 -30.61
CA PHE A 383 14.51 -27.66 -30.45
C PHE A 383 14.35 -29.10 -30.95
N PRO A 384 15.41 -29.71 -31.49
CA PRO A 384 15.36 -31.08 -31.97
C PRO A 384 15.32 -32.08 -30.79
N PRO A 385 15.10 -33.38 -31.06
CA PRO A 385 15.20 -34.42 -30.04
C PRO A 385 16.59 -34.47 -29.39
N LEU A 386 16.66 -34.95 -28.15
CA LEU A 386 17.90 -34.99 -27.35
C LEU A 386 19.07 -35.67 -28.07
N ALA A 387 18.79 -36.73 -28.85
CA ALA A 387 19.80 -37.44 -29.63
C ALA A 387 20.52 -36.52 -30.62
N ARG A 388 19.81 -35.57 -31.24
CA ARG A 388 20.41 -34.59 -32.15
C ARG A 388 21.11 -33.48 -31.37
N ILE A 389 20.52 -32.99 -30.27
CA ILE A 389 21.17 -31.97 -29.43
C ILE A 389 22.56 -32.47 -28.97
N ARG A 390 22.68 -33.72 -28.53
CA ARG A 390 23.96 -34.32 -28.10
C ARG A 390 25.05 -34.33 -29.18
N GLN A 391 24.69 -34.22 -30.46
CA GLN A 391 25.64 -34.15 -31.57
C GLN A 391 26.17 -32.71 -31.80
N GLU A 392 25.52 -31.71 -31.20
CA GLU A 392 25.81 -30.28 -31.38
C GLU A 392 26.41 -29.71 -30.07
N ALA A 393 27.74 -29.72 -29.96
CA ALA A 393 28.44 -29.36 -28.72
C ALA A 393 28.11 -27.93 -28.22
N GLU A 394 28.03 -26.96 -29.13
CA GLU A 394 27.64 -25.59 -28.80
C GLU A 394 26.21 -25.51 -28.26
N LEU A 395 25.28 -26.29 -28.81
CA LEU A 395 23.90 -26.34 -28.36
C LEU A 395 23.80 -27.01 -26.98
N MET A 396 24.51 -28.12 -26.76
CA MET A 396 24.60 -28.77 -25.45
C MET A 396 25.12 -27.82 -24.35
N GLN A 397 26.11 -26.98 -24.68
CA GLN A 397 26.66 -26.03 -23.72
C GLN A 397 25.72 -24.85 -23.45
N ALA A 398 25.05 -24.34 -24.48
CA ALA A 398 24.20 -23.16 -24.39
C ALA A 398 22.81 -23.43 -23.76
N LEU A 399 22.29 -24.66 -23.84
CA LEU A 399 20.95 -25.01 -23.34
C LEU A 399 20.91 -25.19 -21.81
N LYS A 400 21.10 -24.07 -21.11
CA LYS A 400 21.00 -23.96 -19.65
C LYS A 400 20.11 -22.77 -19.30
N GLY A 401 18.98 -23.04 -18.67
CA GLY A 401 17.98 -22.02 -18.38
C GLY A 401 17.27 -22.22 -17.06
N TRP A 402 16.63 -21.16 -16.59
CA TRP A 402 15.80 -21.15 -15.39
C TRP A 402 14.34 -21.13 -15.79
N HIS A 403 13.62 -22.22 -15.54
CA HIS A 403 12.20 -22.35 -15.86
C HIS A 403 11.33 -22.13 -14.62
N GLY A 404 10.29 -21.29 -14.75
CA GLY A 404 9.38 -21.01 -13.65
C GLY A 404 8.13 -20.28 -14.08
N SER A 405 7.25 -20.02 -13.11
CA SER A 405 6.09 -19.16 -13.34
C SER A 405 6.52 -17.71 -13.49
N ILE A 406 5.90 -17.00 -14.42
CA ILE A 406 6.06 -15.56 -14.62
C ILE A 406 5.37 -14.84 -13.47
N ALA A 407 6.10 -13.96 -12.78
CA ALA A 407 5.57 -13.12 -11.73
C ALA A 407 4.76 -11.95 -12.27
N GLU A 408 3.93 -11.40 -11.40
CA GLU A 408 3.22 -10.16 -11.62
C GLU A 408 4.17 -9.00 -12.01
N GLN A 409 3.70 -8.13 -12.90
CA GLN A 409 4.48 -6.99 -13.40
C GLN A 409 3.69 -5.69 -13.22
N PHE A 410 4.41 -4.64 -12.83
CA PHE A 410 3.89 -3.29 -12.62
C PHE A 410 4.53 -2.35 -13.65
N GLY A 411 3.72 -1.51 -14.28
CA GLY A 411 4.22 -0.53 -15.24
C GLY A 411 5.07 0.56 -14.60
N ASP A 412 6.13 0.98 -15.30
CA ASP A 412 7.05 2.02 -14.86
C ASP A 412 6.66 3.39 -15.44
N LYS A 413 6.59 3.50 -16.77
CA LYS A 413 6.12 4.69 -17.48
C LYS A 413 4.60 4.72 -17.52
N ILE A 414 3.99 3.55 -17.70
CA ILE A 414 2.54 3.34 -17.69
C ILE A 414 2.13 2.79 -16.32
N LYS A 415 2.18 3.67 -15.31
CA LYS A 415 1.99 3.30 -13.90
C LYS A 415 0.62 2.73 -13.56
N ASN A 416 -0.38 2.94 -14.41
CA ASN A 416 -1.72 2.40 -14.26
C ASN A 416 -1.90 1.02 -14.88
N GLN A 417 -0.82 0.36 -15.33
CA GLN A 417 -0.85 -1.00 -15.83
C GLN A 417 -0.27 -2.00 -14.81
N PHE A 418 -1.00 -3.10 -14.61
CA PHE A 418 -0.63 -4.27 -13.82
C PHE A 418 -1.00 -5.54 -14.57
N LEU A 419 -0.09 -6.50 -14.62
CA LEU A 419 -0.34 -7.80 -15.24
C LEU A 419 -0.07 -8.91 -14.22
N GLU A 420 -1.04 -9.81 -14.06
CA GLU A 420 -1.05 -10.84 -13.01
C GLU A 420 0.04 -11.91 -13.24
N GLY A 421 0.43 -12.19 -14.48
CA GLY A 421 1.37 -13.26 -14.81
C GLY A 421 0.77 -14.65 -14.68
N GLY A 422 1.61 -15.63 -14.34
CA GLY A 422 1.23 -17.03 -14.15
C GLY A 422 1.51 -17.96 -15.34
N GLY A 423 1.91 -17.41 -16.48
CA GLY A 423 2.48 -18.17 -17.59
C GLY A 423 3.82 -18.82 -17.22
N LYS A 424 4.39 -19.59 -18.13
CA LYS A 424 5.72 -20.20 -17.94
C LYS A 424 6.75 -19.49 -18.80
N GLN A 425 7.90 -19.23 -18.21
CA GLN A 425 9.05 -18.69 -18.92
C GLN A 425 10.30 -19.52 -18.65
N VAL A 426 11.27 -19.36 -19.54
CA VAL A 426 12.65 -19.76 -19.32
C VAL A 426 13.56 -18.55 -19.50
N GLY A 427 14.35 -18.24 -18.46
CA GLY A 427 15.42 -17.25 -18.52
C GLY A 427 16.74 -17.95 -18.84
N MET A 428 17.36 -17.62 -19.96
CA MET A 428 18.59 -18.27 -20.42
C MET A 428 19.60 -17.29 -20.99
N ASN A 429 20.87 -17.69 -20.98
CA ASN A 429 21.92 -16.95 -21.67
C ASN A 429 21.69 -17.01 -23.19
N ASP A 430 22.49 -16.25 -23.92
CA ASP A 430 22.43 -16.21 -25.37
C ASP A 430 22.58 -17.61 -25.98
N LEU A 431 21.68 -17.93 -26.92
CA LEU A 431 21.80 -19.10 -27.77
C LEU A 431 23.09 -19.04 -28.62
N PRO A 432 23.53 -20.17 -29.20
CA PRO A 432 24.72 -20.18 -30.06
C PRO A 432 24.70 -19.07 -31.11
N ALA A 433 25.86 -18.48 -31.41
CA ALA A 433 25.95 -17.26 -32.21
C ALA A 433 25.27 -17.39 -33.58
N ALA A 434 25.41 -18.55 -34.23
CA ALA A 434 24.74 -18.83 -35.50
C ALA A 434 23.22 -18.81 -35.39
N LEU A 435 22.67 -19.38 -34.31
CA LEU A 435 21.22 -19.41 -34.06
C LEU A 435 20.69 -18.01 -33.73
N ASN A 436 21.38 -17.27 -32.86
CA ASN A 436 21.04 -15.90 -32.51
C ASN A 436 21.10 -14.93 -33.71
N ALA A 437 22.13 -15.07 -34.55
CA ALA A 437 22.23 -14.31 -35.80
C ALA A 437 21.03 -14.58 -36.70
N LYS A 438 20.64 -15.86 -36.85
CA LYS A 438 19.49 -16.21 -37.70
C LYS A 438 18.15 -15.75 -37.14
N ILE A 439 17.94 -15.84 -35.83
CA ILE A 439 16.76 -15.29 -35.14
C ILE A 439 16.67 -13.78 -35.37
N THR A 440 17.80 -13.08 -35.26
CA THR A 440 17.86 -11.63 -35.46
C THR A 440 17.56 -11.26 -36.91
N GLU A 441 18.20 -11.94 -37.88
CA GLU A 441 17.97 -11.75 -39.32
C GLU A 441 16.49 -11.93 -39.67
N LEU A 442 15.88 -13.04 -39.27
CA LEU A 442 14.45 -13.32 -39.51
C LEU A 442 13.56 -12.30 -38.80
N GLY A 443 13.93 -11.88 -37.59
CA GLY A 443 13.20 -10.87 -36.83
C GLY A 443 13.16 -9.52 -37.53
N GLU A 444 14.31 -9.01 -37.98
CA GLU A 444 14.39 -7.73 -38.70
C GLU A 444 13.71 -7.81 -40.07
N ALA A 445 13.87 -8.92 -40.79
CA ALA A 445 13.15 -9.16 -42.05
C ALA A 445 11.62 -9.15 -41.84
N ALA A 446 11.14 -9.76 -40.75
CA ALA A 446 9.71 -9.81 -40.43
C ALA A 446 9.15 -8.44 -40.02
N LYS A 447 9.93 -7.58 -39.34
CA LYS A 447 9.55 -6.18 -39.10
C LYS A 447 9.39 -5.41 -40.41
N ALA A 448 10.20 -5.73 -41.42
CA ALA A 448 10.06 -5.22 -42.79
C ALA A 448 8.96 -5.92 -43.62
N GLY A 449 8.15 -6.79 -43.01
CA GLY A 449 7.02 -7.47 -43.65
C GLY A 449 7.35 -8.80 -44.32
N LYS A 450 8.60 -9.26 -44.28
CA LYS A 450 9.03 -10.54 -44.87
C LYS A 450 9.10 -11.64 -43.80
N LEU A 451 8.03 -12.44 -43.72
CA LEU A 451 7.99 -13.61 -42.84
C LEU A 451 8.87 -14.73 -43.39
N GLY A 452 9.38 -15.58 -42.51
CA GLY A 452 10.23 -16.69 -42.91
C GLY A 452 10.46 -17.70 -41.80
N SER A 453 11.02 -18.84 -42.20
CA SER A 453 11.52 -19.89 -41.32
C SER A 453 12.92 -20.28 -41.73
N ALA A 454 13.68 -20.84 -40.78
CA ALA A 454 15.00 -21.38 -41.01
C ALA A 454 15.24 -22.57 -40.09
N GLU A 455 16.22 -23.40 -40.43
CA GLU A 455 16.72 -24.45 -39.55
C GLU A 455 18.22 -24.28 -39.39
N VAL A 456 18.69 -24.19 -38.14
CA VAL A 456 20.10 -24.01 -37.80
C VAL A 456 20.43 -24.96 -36.67
N MET A 457 21.46 -25.81 -36.82
CA MET A 457 21.84 -26.83 -35.83
C MET A 457 20.70 -27.79 -35.47
N GLY A 458 19.79 -28.06 -36.41
CA GLY A 458 18.57 -28.85 -36.19
C GLY A 458 17.47 -28.13 -35.39
N VAL A 459 17.70 -26.88 -34.98
CA VAL A 459 16.69 -26.03 -34.33
C VAL A 459 15.89 -25.31 -35.40
N LYS A 460 14.57 -25.49 -35.36
CA LYS A 460 13.65 -24.83 -36.29
C LYS A 460 13.26 -23.46 -35.72
N ILE A 461 13.49 -22.42 -36.51
CA ILE A 461 13.08 -21.05 -36.21
C ILE A 461 11.96 -20.68 -37.17
N GLU A 462 10.89 -20.13 -36.63
CA GLU A 462 9.77 -19.67 -37.42
C GLU A 462 9.26 -18.33 -36.91
N VAL A 463 9.10 -17.37 -37.82
CA VAL A 463 8.52 -16.06 -37.49
C VAL A 463 7.16 -15.92 -38.15
N ARG A 464 6.13 -15.68 -37.34
CA ARG A 464 4.75 -15.52 -37.79
C ARG A 464 4.18 -14.19 -37.33
N LYS A 465 3.17 -13.69 -38.05
CA LYS A 465 2.28 -12.64 -37.53
C LYS A 465 1.38 -13.26 -36.47
N THR A 466 1.19 -12.56 -35.36
CA THR A 466 0.31 -13.03 -34.29
C THR A 466 -1.17 -12.90 -34.64
N GLY A 467 -1.53 -11.91 -35.46
CA GLY A 467 -2.92 -11.62 -35.83
C GLY A 467 -3.77 -11.14 -34.66
N TRP A 468 -3.17 -10.86 -33.50
CA TRP A 468 -3.90 -10.41 -32.32
C TRP A 468 -4.37 -8.98 -32.50
N THR A 469 -5.65 -8.73 -32.21
CA THR A 469 -6.26 -7.41 -32.23
C THR A 469 -6.31 -6.82 -30.82
N GLU A 470 -6.42 -5.49 -30.72
CA GLU A 470 -6.67 -4.79 -29.45
C GLU A 470 -5.60 -5.00 -28.38
N VAL A 471 -4.33 -4.93 -28.79
CA VAL A 471 -3.19 -5.43 -27.99
C VAL A 471 -2.59 -4.41 -27.02
N GLU A 472 -2.69 -3.12 -27.35
CA GLU A 472 -2.21 -1.99 -26.54
C GLU A 472 -3.40 -1.26 -25.89
N GLY A 473 -3.21 -0.73 -24.69
CA GLY A 473 -4.16 0.13 -23.96
C GLY A 473 -5.37 -0.59 -23.36
N LYS A 474 -5.37 -1.93 -23.34
CA LYS A 474 -6.58 -2.72 -23.02
C LYS A 474 -6.45 -3.64 -21.81
N TYR A 475 -5.32 -4.30 -21.64
CA TYR A 475 -5.15 -5.36 -20.65
C TYR A 475 -4.36 -4.88 -19.45
N GLY A 476 -4.86 -5.18 -18.25
CA GLY A 476 -4.19 -4.85 -17.01
C GLY A 476 -4.28 -3.39 -16.57
N TYR A 477 -5.19 -2.60 -17.14
CA TYR A 477 -5.28 -1.16 -16.85
C TYR A 477 -6.27 -0.82 -15.74
N ALA A 478 -5.90 0.14 -14.89
CA ALA A 478 -6.85 0.88 -14.07
C ALA A 478 -7.51 2.02 -14.88
N ARG A 479 -8.84 2.14 -14.74
CA ARG A 479 -9.69 3.03 -15.55
C ARG A 479 -9.45 4.53 -15.29
N GLU A 480 -8.88 4.92 -14.14
CA GLU A 480 -8.79 6.32 -13.69
C GLU A 480 -7.35 6.86 -13.58
N GLY A 481 -6.38 6.26 -14.29
CA GLY A 481 -4.97 6.69 -14.20
C GLY A 481 -4.35 6.48 -12.82
N GLU A 482 -5.01 5.67 -11.98
CA GLU A 482 -4.51 5.22 -10.68
C GLU A 482 -3.16 4.53 -10.85
N ASP A 483 -2.15 4.98 -10.11
CA ASP A 483 -0.84 4.34 -10.08
C ASP A 483 -0.94 2.98 -9.36
N LEU A 484 -1.02 1.91 -10.16
CA LEU A 484 -1.14 0.55 -9.67
C LEU A 484 0.15 0.04 -9.03
N SER A 485 1.30 0.63 -9.36
CA SER A 485 2.59 0.26 -8.77
C SER A 485 2.61 0.50 -7.26
N GLN A 486 1.91 1.53 -6.75
CA GLN A 486 1.83 1.83 -5.31
C GLN A 486 1.23 0.69 -4.46
N TYR A 487 0.44 -0.20 -5.08
CA TYR A 487 -0.12 -1.34 -4.37
C TYR A 487 0.90 -2.43 -4.07
N ALA A 488 2.01 -2.51 -4.81
CA ALA A 488 3.12 -3.41 -4.49
C ALA A 488 3.74 -3.04 -3.13
N LEU A 489 4.02 -1.75 -2.91
CA LEU A 489 4.49 -1.21 -1.63
C LEU A 489 3.49 -1.49 -0.50
N THR A 490 2.20 -1.25 -0.76
CA THR A 490 1.14 -1.43 0.25
C THR A 490 1.03 -2.90 0.67
N ARG A 491 1.17 -3.84 -0.28
CA ARG A 491 1.21 -5.29 -0.01
C ARG A 491 2.44 -5.70 0.80
N GLN A 492 3.60 -5.12 0.51
CA GLN A 492 4.83 -5.37 1.26
C GLN A 492 4.68 -4.88 2.70
N LEU A 493 4.17 -3.66 2.91
CA LEU A 493 3.86 -3.13 4.24
C LEU A 493 2.84 -4.02 4.97
N GLU A 494 1.80 -4.50 4.29
CA GLU A 494 0.82 -5.41 4.89
C GLU A 494 1.45 -6.75 5.31
N THR A 495 2.30 -7.32 4.46
CA THR A 495 2.84 -8.68 4.64
C THR A 495 4.05 -8.72 5.58
N ASP A 496 4.96 -7.74 5.45
CA ASP A 496 6.25 -7.72 6.14
C ASP A 496 6.22 -6.85 7.40
N GLU A 497 5.34 -5.83 7.48
CA GLU A 497 5.31 -4.92 8.63
C GLU A 497 4.04 -5.05 9.50
N ILE A 498 2.86 -5.26 8.89
CA ILE A 498 1.58 -5.22 9.62
C ILE A 498 1.13 -6.60 10.08
N LYS A 499 1.11 -7.63 9.24
CA LYS A 499 0.73 -9.00 9.61
C LYS A 499 1.53 -9.57 10.80
N PRO A 500 2.88 -9.45 10.86
CA PRO A 500 3.62 -9.91 12.02
C PRO A 500 3.36 -9.07 13.28
N LYS A 501 3.11 -7.76 13.15
CA LYS A 501 2.77 -6.89 14.29
C LYS A 501 1.34 -7.14 14.79
N THR A 502 0.40 -7.45 13.90
CA THR A 502 -0.99 -7.74 14.25
C THR A 502 -1.14 -9.13 14.84
N SER A 503 -0.46 -10.16 14.34
CA SER A 503 -0.45 -11.50 14.96
C SER A 503 0.23 -11.50 16.33
N ASN A 504 1.33 -10.75 16.49
CA ASN A 504 1.91 -10.48 17.81
C ASN A 504 0.96 -9.68 18.69
N SER A 505 0.18 -8.74 18.14
CA SER A 505 -0.81 -7.98 18.91
C SER A 505 -1.99 -8.82 19.40
N THR A 506 -2.46 -9.82 18.61
CA THR A 506 -3.52 -10.75 19.06
C THR A 506 -3.00 -11.68 20.13
N ALA A 507 -1.75 -12.16 20.00
CA ALA A 507 -1.10 -12.94 21.05
C ALA A 507 -0.94 -12.12 22.35
N VAL A 508 -0.43 -10.88 22.24
CA VAL A 508 -0.28 -9.95 23.37
C VAL A 508 -1.63 -9.54 23.97
N ALA A 509 -2.67 -9.36 23.15
CA ALA A 509 -4.03 -9.08 23.60
C ALA A 509 -4.67 -10.28 24.31
N ALA A 510 -4.44 -11.51 23.82
CA ALA A 510 -4.86 -12.73 24.50
C ALA A 510 -4.12 -12.93 25.84
N THR A 511 -2.83 -12.62 25.91
CA THR A 511 -2.06 -12.63 27.17
C THR A 511 -2.56 -11.56 28.15
N ARG A 512 -2.94 -10.37 27.67
CA ARG A 512 -3.52 -9.30 28.50
C ARG A 512 -4.92 -9.65 29.01
N ALA A 513 -5.77 -10.26 28.18
CA ALA A 513 -7.10 -10.74 28.57
C ALA A 513 -7.00 -11.88 29.61
N GLY A 514 -6.04 -12.79 29.45
CA GLY A 514 -5.74 -13.84 30.43
C GLY A 514 -5.26 -13.28 31.78
N ASN A 515 -4.48 -12.20 31.79
CA ASN A 515 -4.07 -11.53 33.03
C ASN A 515 -5.21 -10.74 33.70
N GLN A 516 -6.14 -10.17 32.93
CA GLN A 516 -7.33 -9.51 33.48
C GLN A 516 -8.34 -10.50 34.09
N GLY A 517 -8.44 -11.73 33.54
CA GLY A 517 -9.22 -12.81 34.14
C GLY A 517 -8.68 -13.22 35.52
N LYS A 518 -7.35 -13.38 35.63
CA LYS A 518 -6.69 -13.73 36.90
C LYS A 518 -6.77 -12.65 37.97
N GLN A 519 -6.78 -11.37 37.58
CA GLN A 519 -6.99 -10.26 38.53
C GLN A 519 -8.44 -10.19 39.06
N LYS A 520 -9.44 -10.65 38.30
CA LYS A 520 -10.83 -10.71 38.77
C LYS A 520 -11.11 -11.91 39.69
N GLU A 521 -10.39 -13.01 39.52
CA GLU A 521 -10.45 -14.17 40.43
C GLU A 521 -9.71 -13.91 41.75
N ALA A 522 -8.66 -13.09 41.76
CA ALA A 522 -7.96 -12.69 42.98
C ALA A 522 -8.68 -11.59 43.79
N ALA A 523 -9.78 -11.03 43.25
CA ALA A 523 -10.61 -10.00 43.88
C ALA A 523 -11.98 -10.54 44.34
N ARG A 524 -12.17 -11.86 44.31
CA ARG A 524 -13.22 -12.61 45.02
C ARG A 524 -12.56 -13.48 46.07
#